data_AF-A0A2X3EVE8-F1
#
_entry.id   AF-A0A2X3EVE8-F1
#
_cell.length_a   1.000
_cell.length_b   1.000
_cell.length_c   1.000
_cell.angle_alpha   90.00
_cell.angle_beta   90.00
_cell.angle_gamma   90.00
#
_symmetry.space_group_name_H-M   'P 1'
#
loop_
_entity.id
_entity.type
_entity.pdbx_description
1 polymer ?
#
loop_
_entity_poly.entity_id
_entity_poly.type
_entity_poly.pdbx_seq_one_letter_code
_entity_poly.pdbx_strand_id
1 'polypeptide(L)'
;MATVINNAMLEAILAEIRPLIGRGKVADYIPALASVSGDKLGIAISTVDGQHFAAGDAHERFSIQSISKVLSLVVAMNHYQEEEIWQRVGKDPSGQPFNSLLQLEIEQGKPRNPFINAGALVVCDMLQSRLSAPRQRMLEIVRRLSGVADIAYDPVVARSEFEHSARNAAIAWLMKSFGNFHNDVATVLQNYFHYCSLEMSCVELARTFLFLADRGIARISTRRLLRPSSPAR
;
A
#
# COMPACT_ATOMS: atom_id res chain seq x y z
N MET A 1 -13.74 -22.26 -26.51
CA MET A 1 -13.48 -22.87 -25.20
C MET A 1 -13.04 -21.75 -24.26
N ALA A 2 -13.63 -21.63 -23.07
CA ALA A 2 -13.15 -20.65 -22.10
C ALA A 2 -11.71 -21.02 -21.72
N THR A 3 -10.76 -20.10 -21.84
CA THR A 3 -9.37 -20.32 -21.45
C THR A 3 -9.33 -20.62 -19.95
N VAL A 4 -8.95 -21.84 -19.58
CA VAL A 4 -8.80 -22.23 -18.17
C VAL A 4 -7.50 -21.65 -17.65
N ILE A 5 -7.58 -20.78 -16.64
CA ILE A 5 -6.41 -20.22 -15.95
C ILE A 5 -5.62 -21.38 -15.34
N ASN A 6 -4.31 -21.42 -15.58
CA ASN A 6 -3.40 -22.39 -14.98
C ASN A 6 -1.98 -21.82 -14.92
N ASN A 7 -1.08 -22.48 -14.18
CA ASN A 7 0.30 -22.01 -14.02
C ASN A 7 1.08 -21.98 -15.35
N ALA A 8 0.83 -22.90 -16.28
CA ALA A 8 1.51 -22.93 -17.58
C ALA A 8 1.16 -21.70 -18.44
N MET A 9 -0.08 -21.23 -18.38
CA MET A 9 -0.50 -19.97 -19.00
C MET A 9 0.26 -18.78 -18.40
N LEU A 10 0.42 -18.74 -17.08
CA LEU A 10 1.18 -17.68 -16.42
C LEU A 10 2.67 -17.73 -16.79
N GLU A 11 3.27 -18.91 -16.86
CA GLU A 11 4.66 -19.09 -17.33
C GLU A 11 4.84 -18.63 -18.78
N ALA A 12 3.87 -18.89 -19.66
CA ALA A 12 3.89 -18.40 -21.03
C ALA A 12 3.89 -16.85 -21.08
N ILE A 13 3.06 -16.20 -20.26
CA ILE A 13 3.05 -14.73 -20.12
C ILE A 13 4.42 -14.24 -19.63
N LEU A 14 5.00 -14.89 -18.63
CA LEU A 14 6.33 -14.52 -18.14
C LEU A 14 7.41 -14.69 -19.22
N ALA A 15 7.34 -15.75 -20.02
CA ALA A 15 8.28 -15.99 -21.12
C ALA A 15 8.19 -14.91 -22.21
N GLU A 16 6.99 -14.41 -22.52
CA GLU A 16 6.79 -13.30 -23.47
C GLU A 16 7.32 -11.96 -22.93
N ILE A 17 7.22 -11.74 -21.61
CA ILE A 17 7.63 -10.49 -20.97
C ILE A 17 9.11 -10.47 -20.60
N ARG A 18 9.73 -11.62 -20.31
CA ARG A 18 11.14 -11.73 -19.88
C ARG A 18 12.14 -11.01 -20.81
N PRO A 19 12.00 -11.01 -22.15
CA PRO A 19 12.86 -10.23 -23.05
C PRO A 19 12.78 -8.71 -22.89
N LEU A 20 11.78 -8.19 -22.17
CA LEU A 20 11.60 -6.77 -21.90
C LEU A 20 12.35 -6.31 -20.63
N ILE A 21 12.91 -7.24 -19.84
CA ILE A 21 13.75 -6.92 -18.68
C ILE A 21 14.91 -6.03 -19.14
N GLY A 22 15.24 -5.02 -18.32
CA GLY A 22 16.25 -4.00 -18.63
C GLY A 22 15.75 -2.79 -19.42
N ARG A 23 14.50 -2.77 -19.90
CA ARG A 23 13.89 -1.54 -20.47
C ARG A 23 13.54 -0.48 -19.42
N GLY A 24 13.37 -0.90 -18.17
CA GLY A 24 13.12 -0.04 -17.02
C GLY A 24 14.38 0.16 -16.17
N LYS A 25 14.25 0.96 -15.11
CA LYS A 25 15.30 1.19 -14.12
C LYS A 25 14.78 0.76 -12.74
N VAL A 26 15.55 -0.05 -12.03
CA VAL A 26 15.30 -0.36 -10.62
C VAL A 26 15.31 0.94 -9.82
N ALA A 27 14.40 1.09 -8.87
CA ALA A 27 14.32 2.28 -8.04
C ALA A 27 15.62 2.44 -7.22
N ASP A 28 16.25 3.60 -7.31
CA ASP A 28 17.55 3.88 -6.72
C ASP A 28 17.57 5.10 -5.79
N TYR A 29 16.39 5.61 -5.43
CA TYR A 29 16.26 6.75 -4.51
C TYR A 29 16.62 6.39 -3.06
N ILE A 30 16.69 5.10 -2.73
CA ILE A 30 17.28 4.59 -1.50
C ILE A 30 18.23 3.41 -1.78
N PRO A 31 19.34 3.27 -1.03
CA PRO A 31 20.29 2.17 -1.22
C PRO A 31 19.69 0.77 -1.14
N ALA A 32 18.72 0.55 -0.23
CA ALA A 32 18.11 -0.77 -0.02
C ALA A 32 17.32 -1.28 -1.24
N LEU A 33 16.78 -0.38 -2.08
CA LEU A 33 16.11 -0.77 -3.33
C LEU A 33 17.11 -0.88 -4.49
N ALA A 34 18.13 -0.02 -4.50
CA ALA A 34 19.16 0.00 -5.54
C ALA A 34 19.96 -1.32 -5.60
N SER A 35 20.03 -2.06 -4.49
CA SER A 35 20.73 -3.36 -4.42
C SER A 35 19.91 -4.56 -4.90
N VAL A 36 18.62 -4.38 -5.19
CA VAL A 36 17.74 -5.47 -5.65
C VAL A 36 18.01 -5.78 -7.12
N SER A 37 18.08 -7.07 -7.46
CA SER A 37 18.23 -7.50 -8.85
C SER A 37 17.01 -7.10 -9.70
N GLY A 38 17.27 -6.48 -10.86
CA GLY A 38 16.25 -6.13 -11.84
C GLY A 38 15.73 -7.30 -12.68
N ASP A 39 16.24 -8.53 -12.46
CA ASP A 39 15.95 -9.71 -13.28
C ASP A 39 14.81 -10.58 -12.70
N LYS A 40 14.25 -10.16 -11.55
CA LYS A 40 13.16 -10.86 -10.86
C LYS A 40 11.83 -10.60 -11.54
N LEU A 41 11.07 -11.67 -11.79
CA LEU A 41 9.76 -11.58 -12.43
C LEU A 41 8.84 -12.69 -11.92
N GLY A 42 7.76 -12.28 -11.24
CA GLY A 42 6.75 -13.18 -10.69
C GLY A 42 5.34 -12.68 -10.93
N ILE A 43 4.38 -13.61 -11.03
CA ILE A 43 2.95 -13.33 -11.16
C ILE A 43 2.15 -14.31 -10.32
N ALA A 44 1.09 -13.84 -9.68
CA ALA A 44 0.16 -14.67 -8.94
C ALA A 44 -1.29 -14.21 -9.12
N ILE A 45 -2.21 -15.17 -9.14
CA ILE A 45 -3.65 -14.96 -9.20
C ILE A 45 -4.29 -15.70 -8.03
N SER A 46 -5.17 -15.02 -7.30
CA SER A 46 -6.08 -15.62 -6.34
C SER A 46 -7.50 -15.25 -6.75
N THR A 47 -8.38 -16.25 -6.88
CA THR A 47 -9.75 -16.05 -7.33
C THR A 47 -10.72 -16.13 -6.16
N VAL A 48 -11.90 -15.49 -6.30
CA VAL A 48 -12.92 -15.45 -5.23
C VAL A 48 -13.54 -16.81 -4.94
N ASP A 49 -13.46 -17.77 -5.88
CA ASP A 49 -13.85 -19.16 -5.69
C ASP A 49 -12.77 -20.01 -5.01
N GLY A 50 -11.57 -19.47 -4.77
CA GLY A 50 -10.51 -20.09 -3.98
C GLY A 50 -9.42 -20.82 -4.78
N GLN A 51 -9.34 -20.57 -6.09
CA GLN A 51 -8.24 -21.06 -6.90
C GLN A 51 -7.02 -20.14 -6.76
N HIS A 52 -5.84 -20.74 -6.83
CA HIS A 52 -4.56 -20.04 -6.72
C HIS A 52 -3.61 -20.51 -7.82
N PHE A 53 -3.04 -19.54 -8.53
CA PHE A 53 -2.09 -19.78 -9.61
C PHE A 53 -0.88 -18.87 -9.43
N ALA A 54 0.30 -19.36 -9.75
CA ALA A 54 1.54 -18.60 -9.64
C ALA A 54 2.58 -19.12 -10.64
N ALA A 55 3.49 -18.25 -11.05
CA ALA A 55 4.60 -18.54 -11.96
C ALA A 55 5.80 -17.63 -11.69
N GLY A 56 6.99 -18.07 -12.09
CA GLY A 56 8.25 -17.34 -11.89
C GLY A 56 8.61 -17.11 -10.41
N ASP A 57 9.16 -15.94 -10.09
CA ASP A 57 9.64 -15.57 -8.75
C ASP A 57 8.50 -15.16 -7.79
N ALA A 58 7.26 -15.61 -8.02
CA ALA A 58 6.05 -15.14 -7.34
C ALA A 58 6.00 -15.41 -5.82
N HIS A 59 6.90 -16.25 -5.29
CA HIS A 59 7.03 -16.55 -3.87
C HIS A 59 8.14 -15.76 -3.16
N GLU A 60 8.97 -15.03 -3.91
CA GLU A 60 10.01 -14.17 -3.34
C GLU A 60 9.35 -12.94 -2.71
N ARG A 61 9.67 -12.67 -1.43
CA ARG A 61 9.15 -11.51 -0.73
C ARG A 61 9.94 -10.26 -1.12
N PHE A 62 9.24 -9.13 -1.18
CA PHE A 62 9.81 -7.81 -1.39
C PHE A 62 9.03 -6.77 -0.59
N SER A 63 9.63 -5.61 -0.38
CA SER A 63 8.96 -4.45 0.21
C SER A 63 7.81 -3.97 -0.68
N ILE A 64 6.57 -4.00 -0.17
CA ILE A 64 5.38 -3.69 -0.97
C ILE A 64 5.22 -2.20 -1.30
N GLN A 65 6.01 -1.33 -0.67
CA GLN A 65 6.09 0.09 -0.97
C GLN A 65 4.71 0.75 -0.98
N SER A 66 4.37 1.52 -2.02
CA SER A 66 3.11 2.26 -2.12
C SER A 66 1.85 1.38 -2.17
N ILE A 67 1.95 0.07 -2.38
CA ILE A 67 0.82 -0.86 -2.26
C ILE A 67 0.23 -0.79 -0.83
N SER A 68 1.08 -0.52 0.17
CA SER A 68 0.70 -0.35 1.57
C SER A 68 -0.36 0.74 1.81
N LYS A 69 -0.51 1.72 0.90
CA LYS A 69 -1.51 2.80 1.00
C LYS A 69 -2.94 2.28 0.96
N VAL A 70 -3.17 1.21 0.19
CA VAL A 70 -4.48 0.55 0.15
C VAL A 70 -4.78 -0.06 1.52
N LEU A 71 -3.80 -0.72 2.13
CA LEU A 71 -3.94 -1.33 3.45
C LEU A 71 -4.16 -0.28 4.53
N SER A 72 -3.38 0.81 4.55
CA SER A 72 -3.53 1.87 5.55
C SER A 72 -4.89 2.55 5.45
N LEU A 73 -5.41 2.77 4.24
CA LEU A 73 -6.76 3.26 4.06
C LEU A 73 -7.81 2.27 4.58
N VAL A 74 -7.67 0.98 4.28
CA VAL A 74 -8.58 -0.06 4.80
C VAL A 74 -8.57 -0.09 6.33
N VAL A 75 -7.39 0.05 6.98
CA VAL A 75 -7.32 0.18 8.43
C VAL A 75 -8.06 1.44 8.89
N ALA A 76 -7.84 2.59 8.27
CA ALA A 76 -8.52 3.83 8.64
C ALA A 76 -10.04 3.71 8.53
N MET A 77 -10.55 3.13 7.43
CA MET A 77 -11.99 2.90 7.22
C MET A 77 -12.62 1.93 8.24
N ASN A 78 -11.81 1.11 8.92
CA ASN A 78 -12.28 0.25 10.02
C ASN A 78 -12.34 0.96 11.38
N HIS A 79 -11.70 2.12 11.49
CA HIS A 79 -11.48 2.83 12.76
C HIS A 79 -12.06 4.25 12.80
N TYR A 80 -12.52 4.77 11.67
CA TYR A 80 -13.11 6.09 11.51
C TYR A 80 -14.43 6.01 10.75
N GLN A 81 -15.32 6.99 10.98
CA GLN A 81 -16.42 7.22 10.03
C GLN A 81 -15.85 7.78 8.72
N GLU A 82 -16.59 7.58 7.64
CA GLU A 82 -16.18 8.04 6.31
C GLU A 82 -15.95 9.55 6.28
N GLU A 83 -16.82 10.32 6.91
CA GLU A 83 -16.76 11.78 6.95
C GLU A 83 -15.46 12.27 7.61
N GLU A 84 -15.00 11.61 8.67
CA GLU A 84 -13.74 11.95 9.34
C GLU A 84 -12.51 11.78 8.42
N ILE A 85 -12.52 10.76 7.57
CA ILE A 85 -11.45 10.50 6.59
C ILE A 85 -11.53 11.53 5.47
N TRP A 86 -12.72 11.69 4.88
CA TRP A 86 -12.90 12.50 3.66
C TRP A 86 -12.86 14.00 3.90
N GLN A 87 -12.99 14.45 5.15
CA GLN A 87 -12.66 15.82 5.54
C GLN A 87 -11.17 16.11 5.39
N ARG A 88 -10.30 15.14 5.70
CA ARG A 88 -8.84 15.32 5.72
C ARG A 88 -8.13 14.96 4.41
N VAL A 89 -8.71 14.07 3.60
CA VAL A 89 -8.17 13.68 2.29
C VAL A 89 -9.30 13.50 1.29
N GLY A 90 -9.10 13.92 0.04
CA GLY A 90 -10.11 13.84 -1.02
C GLY A 90 -10.29 12.44 -1.61
N LYS A 91 -11.07 12.37 -2.69
CA LYS A 91 -11.35 11.16 -3.49
C LYS A 91 -10.99 11.33 -4.97
N ASP A 92 -10.36 12.44 -5.33
CA ASP A 92 -10.20 12.85 -6.72
C ASP A 92 -8.90 12.31 -7.34
N PRO A 93 -8.89 11.98 -8.63
CA PRO A 93 -7.64 11.72 -9.33
C PRO A 93 -6.74 12.95 -9.28
N SER A 94 -5.42 12.74 -9.20
CA SER A 94 -4.44 13.81 -9.31
C SER A 94 -4.16 14.06 -10.80
N GLY A 95 -4.58 15.21 -11.34
CA GLY A 95 -4.30 15.63 -12.72
C GLY A 95 -2.89 16.20 -12.94
N GLN A 96 -2.09 16.29 -11.87
CA GLN A 96 -0.72 16.81 -11.85
C GLN A 96 0.22 15.73 -11.29
N PRO A 97 1.55 15.84 -11.50
CA PRO A 97 2.52 14.89 -10.96
C PRO A 97 2.29 14.65 -9.47
N PHE A 98 2.32 13.38 -9.10
CA PHE A 98 2.01 12.77 -7.80
C PHE A 98 2.62 13.46 -6.55
N ASN A 99 3.62 14.33 -6.72
CA ASN A 99 4.38 14.96 -5.64
C ASN A 99 4.45 16.51 -5.74
N SER A 100 3.44 17.17 -6.32
CA SER A 100 3.41 18.63 -6.42
C SER A 100 3.09 19.28 -5.07
N LEU A 101 4.09 19.91 -4.42
CA LEU A 101 3.87 20.74 -3.23
C LEU A 101 2.98 21.95 -3.53
N LEU A 102 3.08 22.50 -4.74
CA LEU A 102 2.24 23.61 -5.19
C LEU A 102 0.75 23.25 -5.17
N GLN A 103 0.39 22.06 -5.65
CA GLN A 103 -1.01 21.62 -5.59
C GLN A 103 -1.49 21.53 -4.14
N LEU A 104 -0.65 20.97 -3.26
CA LEU A 104 -0.98 20.82 -1.86
C LEU A 104 -1.14 22.17 -1.14
N GLU A 105 -0.35 23.16 -1.54
CA GLU A 105 -0.46 24.54 -1.05
C GLU A 105 -1.77 25.21 -1.52
N ILE A 106 -2.10 25.09 -2.81
CA ILE A 106 -3.37 25.58 -3.37
C ILE A 106 -4.57 24.95 -2.66
N GLU A 107 -4.48 23.66 -2.34
CA GLU A 107 -5.53 22.91 -1.63
C GLU A 107 -5.46 23.04 -0.10
N GLN A 108 -4.69 24.01 0.41
CA GLN A 108 -4.58 24.33 1.83
C GLN A 108 -4.28 23.10 2.68
N GLY A 109 -3.31 22.28 2.23
CA GLY A 109 -2.86 21.10 2.94
C GLY A 109 -3.82 19.90 2.90
N LYS A 110 -4.91 19.95 2.12
CA LYS A 110 -5.79 18.79 1.89
C LYS A 110 -5.37 18.02 0.63
N PRO A 111 -4.85 16.78 0.75
CA PRO A 111 -4.44 16.01 -0.41
C PRO A 111 -5.64 15.51 -1.23
N ARG A 112 -5.49 15.41 -2.56
CA ARG A 112 -6.53 14.93 -3.50
C ARG A 112 -7.11 13.56 -3.21
N ASN A 113 -6.26 12.60 -2.82
CA ASN A 113 -6.65 11.20 -2.61
C ASN A 113 -5.66 10.47 -1.69
N PRO A 114 -6.04 9.35 -1.07
CA PRO A 114 -5.17 8.60 -0.15
C PRO A 114 -4.03 7.83 -0.83
N PHE A 115 -4.00 7.77 -2.17
CA PHE A 115 -3.00 7.00 -2.91
C PHE A 115 -1.78 7.84 -3.30
N ILE A 116 -1.85 9.18 -3.20
CA ILE A 116 -0.68 10.07 -3.24
C ILE A 116 0.08 10.11 -1.91
N ASN A 117 1.38 10.43 -1.92
CA ASN A 117 2.19 10.43 -0.68
C ASN A 117 1.60 11.33 0.40
N ALA A 118 1.17 12.55 0.03
CA ALA A 118 0.52 13.47 0.96
C ALA A 118 -0.74 12.87 1.60
N GLY A 119 -1.60 12.23 0.80
CA GLY A 119 -2.81 11.57 1.29
C GLY A 119 -2.52 10.38 2.19
N ALA A 120 -1.56 9.54 1.82
CA ALA A 120 -1.15 8.41 2.63
C ALA A 120 -0.52 8.84 3.98
N LEU A 121 0.21 9.95 4.00
CA LEU A 121 0.75 10.56 5.21
C LEU A 121 -0.37 11.07 6.13
N VAL A 122 -1.41 11.71 5.58
CA VAL A 122 -2.61 12.09 6.35
C VAL A 122 -3.30 10.87 6.93
N VAL A 123 -3.47 9.79 6.15
CA VAL A 123 -4.04 8.53 6.65
C VAL A 123 -3.18 7.95 7.78
N CYS A 124 -1.84 7.99 7.67
CA CYS A 124 -0.95 7.55 8.73
C CYS A 124 -1.04 8.43 9.98
N ASP A 125 -1.16 9.75 9.82
CA ASP A 125 -1.40 10.69 10.92
C ASP A 125 -2.72 10.40 11.63
N MET A 126 -3.79 10.11 10.89
CA MET A 126 -5.04 9.65 11.49
C MET A 126 -4.84 8.37 12.32
N LEU A 127 -4.25 7.33 11.72
CA LEU A 127 -4.00 6.07 12.42
C LEU A 127 -3.14 6.25 13.68
N GLN A 128 -2.15 7.15 13.64
CA GLN A 128 -1.33 7.49 14.80
C GLN A 128 -2.15 8.07 15.97
N SER A 129 -3.23 8.81 15.70
CA SER A 129 -4.10 9.36 16.75
C SER A 129 -5.10 8.34 17.31
N ARG A 130 -5.53 7.34 16.51
CA ARG A 130 -6.58 6.40 16.93
C ARG A 130 -6.05 5.08 17.48
N LEU A 131 -4.83 4.68 17.08
CA LEU A 131 -4.26 3.39 17.45
C LEU A 131 -3.09 3.60 18.41
N SER A 132 -3.08 2.85 19.50
CA SER A 132 -1.96 2.82 20.45
C SER A 132 -0.70 2.20 19.85
N ALA A 133 -0.85 1.21 18.96
CA ALA A 133 0.24 0.54 18.27
C ALA A 133 -0.08 0.38 16.76
N PRO A 134 0.04 1.45 15.95
CA PRO A 134 -0.37 1.42 14.53
C PRO A 134 0.34 0.32 13.72
N ARG A 135 1.64 0.14 13.96
CA ARG A 135 2.46 -0.90 13.31
C ARG A 135 1.96 -2.32 13.60
N GLN A 136 1.73 -2.64 14.87
CA GLN A 136 1.26 -3.98 15.22
C GLN A 136 -0.15 -4.22 14.72
N ARG A 137 -1.00 -3.20 14.74
CA ARG A 137 -2.35 -3.30 14.18
C ARG A 137 -2.34 -3.59 12.69
N MET A 138 -1.43 -2.97 11.94
CA MET A 138 -1.25 -3.25 10.51
C MET A 138 -0.82 -4.70 10.29
N LEU A 139 0.20 -5.18 11.01
CA LEU A 139 0.65 -6.59 10.90
C LEU A 139 -0.48 -7.58 11.21
N GLU A 140 -1.24 -7.35 12.28
CA GLU A 140 -2.41 -8.18 12.62
C GLU A 140 -3.39 -8.29 11.45
N ILE A 141 -3.72 -7.16 10.81
CA ILE A 141 -4.67 -7.12 9.71
C ILE A 141 -4.10 -7.83 8.48
N VAL A 142 -2.85 -7.55 8.11
CA VAL A 142 -2.20 -8.14 6.94
C VAL A 142 -2.00 -9.64 7.10
N ARG A 143 -1.53 -10.12 8.26
CA ARG A 143 -1.37 -11.55 8.56
C ARG A 143 -2.70 -12.28 8.52
N ARG A 144 -3.76 -11.66 9.05
CA ARG A 144 -5.12 -12.20 8.98
C ARG A 144 -5.66 -12.23 7.55
N LEU A 145 -5.40 -11.21 6.74
CA LEU A 145 -5.87 -11.14 5.35
C LEU A 145 -5.15 -12.13 4.43
N SER A 146 -3.84 -12.27 4.60
CA SER A 146 -3.00 -13.19 3.82
C SER A 146 -3.14 -14.65 4.25
N GLY A 147 -3.47 -14.89 5.53
CA GLY A 147 -3.36 -16.20 6.17
C GLY A 147 -1.92 -16.60 6.52
N VAL A 148 -0.99 -15.63 6.56
CA VAL A 148 0.44 -15.87 6.75
C VAL A 148 0.92 -15.17 8.01
N ALA A 149 1.35 -15.94 9.01
CA ALA A 149 1.62 -15.43 10.36
C ALA A 149 2.96 -14.70 10.52
N ASP A 150 3.92 -14.96 9.63
CA ASP A 150 5.30 -14.48 9.74
C ASP A 150 5.60 -13.23 8.88
N ILE A 151 4.60 -12.66 8.19
CA ILE A 151 4.76 -11.38 7.48
C ILE A 151 5.30 -10.34 8.46
N ALA A 152 6.34 -9.62 8.08
CA ALA A 152 7.03 -8.65 8.91
C ALA A 152 7.40 -7.40 8.10
N TYR A 153 7.98 -6.43 8.79
CA TYR A 153 8.59 -5.26 8.17
C TYR A 153 10.07 -5.56 7.89
N ASP A 154 10.57 -5.13 6.75
CA ASP A 154 12.01 -5.09 6.46
C ASP A 154 12.64 -3.90 7.21
N PRO A 155 13.45 -4.13 8.25
CA PRO A 155 14.07 -3.06 9.01
C PRO A 155 15.13 -2.29 8.20
N VAL A 156 15.76 -2.94 7.21
CA VAL A 156 16.77 -2.31 6.33
C VAL A 156 16.08 -1.33 5.40
N VAL A 157 14.99 -1.73 4.75
CA VAL A 157 14.21 -0.82 3.89
C VAL A 157 13.58 0.30 4.73
N ALA A 158 12.95 -0.02 5.87
CA ALA A 158 12.34 1.00 6.73
C ALA A 158 13.33 2.07 7.18
N ARG A 159 14.55 1.64 7.57
CA ARG A 159 15.63 2.56 7.94
C ARG A 159 16.11 3.37 6.75
N SER A 160 16.34 2.72 5.61
CA SER A 160 16.83 3.37 4.40
C SER A 160 15.85 4.43 3.89
N GLU A 161 14.54 4.17 3.95
CA GLU A 161 13.48 5.14 3.65
C GLU A 161 13.49 6.33 4.62
N PHE A 162 13.63 6.05 5.92
CA PHE A 162 13.64 7.10 6.94
C PHE A 162 14.85 8.03 6.81
N GLU A 163 16.03 7.49 6.51
CA GLU A 163 17.25 8.30 6.29
C GLU A 163 17.15 9.20 5.03
N HIS A 164 16.26 8.87 4.09
CA HIS A 164 16.02 9.63 2.86
C HIS A 164 14.65 10.33 2.83
N SER A 165 14.10 10.66 4.00
CA SER A 165 12.71 11.09 4.16
C SER A 165 12.42 12.57 3.83
N ALA A 166 13.41 13.36 3.42
CA ALA A 166 13.34 14.83 3.35
C ALA A 166 12.09 15.34 2.61
N ARG A 167 11.73 14.73 1.48
CA ARG A 167 10.55 15.10 0.70
C ARG A 167 9.25 14.84 1.45
N ASN A 168 9.11 13.66 2.07
CA ASN A 168 7.91 13.32 2.83
C ASN A 168 7.80 14.18 4.10
N ALA A 169 8.92 14.53 4.72
CA ALA A 169 8.96 15.50 5.83
C ALA A 169 8.48 16.88 5.39
N ALA A 170 8.94 17.39 4.25
CA ALA A 170 8.46 18.67 3.71
C ALA A 170 6.95 18.68 3.45
N ILE A 171 6.43 17.60 2.86
CA ILE A 171 4.98 17.41 2.64
C ILE A 171 4.23 17.41 3.97
N ALA A 172 4.69 16.66 4.97
CA ALA A 172 4.06 16.57 6.28
C ALA A 172 4.05 17.92 7.02
N TRP A 173 5.18 18.64 7.03
CA TRP A 173 5.27 19.97 7.62
C TRP A 173 4.36 20.99 6.92
N LEU A 174 4.24 20.94 5.60
CA LEU A 174 3.32 21.79 4.85
C LEU A 174 1.85 21.50 5.23
N MET A 175 1.45 20.24 5.32
CA MET A 175 0.10 19.89 5.79
C MET A 175 -0.12 20.31 7.24
N LYS A 176 0.93 20.24 8.08
CA LYS A 176 0.89 20.68 9.48
C LYS A 176 0.68 22.19 9.59
N SER A 177 1.34 22.99 8.76
CA SER A 177 1.15 24.46 8.76
C SER A 177 -0.26 24.88 8.36
N PHE A 178 -0.97 24.05 7.58
CA PHE A 178 -2.38 24.25 7.25
C PHE A 178 -3.37 23.60 8.23
N GLY A 179 -2.88 22.97 9.31
CA GLY A 179 -3.73 22.33 10.31
C GLY A 179 -4.36 21.00 9.88
N ASN A 180 -3.85 20.35 8.83
CA ASN A 180 -4.31 19.02 8.41
C ASN A 180 -3.30 17.90 8.78
N PHE A 181 -2.45 18.12 9.78
CA PHE A 181 -1.53 17.12 10.29
C PHE A 181 -1.27 17.37 11.79
N HIS A 182 -1.63 16.42 12.65
CA HIS A 182 -1.79 16.71 14.08
C HIS A 182 -0.68 16.13 14.94
N ASN A 183 -0.10 15.00 14.57
CA ASN A 183 0.93 14.34 15.36
C ASN A 183 2.33 14.87 15.03
N ASP A 184 3.32 14.37 15.77
CA ASP A 184 4.73 14.59 15.47
C ASP A 184 5.10 14.02 14.09
N VAL A 185 5.79 14.83 13.26
CA VAL A 185 6.10 14.48 11.87
C VAL A 185 7.02 13.26 11.81
N ALA A 186 8.06 13.22 12.65
CA ALA A 186 9.00 12.10 12.64
C ALA A 186 8.31 10.78 13.00
N THR A 187 7.44 10.79 14.01
CA THR A 187 6.67 9.63 14.46
C THR A 187 5.76 9.08 13.35
N VAL A 188 5.02 9.95 12.66
CA VAL A 188 4.15 9.52 11.55
C VAL A 188 4.96 8.99 10.37
N LEU A 189 6.09 9.64 10.04
CA LEU A 189 6.99 9.16 8.99
C LEU A 189 7.55 7.78 9.31
N GLN A 190 7.95 7.51 10.56
CA GLN A 190 8.39 6.17 10.96
C GLN A 190 7.31 5.13 10.68
N ASN A 191 6.05 5.37 11.06
CA ASN A 191 4.96 4.43 10.76
C ASN A 191 4.73 4.26 9.25
N TYR A 192 4.72 5.37 8.49
CA TYR A 192 4.55 5.34 7.05
C TYR A 192 5.61 4.48 6.36
N PHE A 193 6.89 4.65 6.71
CA PHE A 193 7.97 3.87 6.12
C PHE A 193 7.97 2.41 6.57
N HIS A 194 7.52 2.12 7.79
CA HIS A 194 7.27 0.73 8.18
C HIS A 194 6.19 0.12 7.27
N TYR A 195 5.07 0.81 7.04
CA TYR A 195 4.04 0.30 6.12
C TYR A 195 4.58 0.05 4.71
N CYS A 196 5.40 0.96 4.17
CA CYS A 196 6.09 0.73 2.90
C CYS A 196 6.99 -0.51 2.94
N SER A 197 7.72 -0.73 4.03
CA SER A 197 8.64 -1.86 4.22
C SER A 197 7.98 -3.22 4.52
N LEU A 198 6.65 -3.33 4.53
CA LEU A 198 6.00 -4.64 4.68
C LEU A 198 6.52 -5.60 3.61
N GLU A 199 7.00 -6.77 4.03
CA GLU A 199 7.54 -7.78 3.12
C GLU A 199 6.49 -8.80 2.75
N MET A 200 6.17 -8.88 1.46
CA MET A 200 5.21 -9.83 0.93
C MET A 200 5.62 -10.28 -0.47
N SER A 201 5.24 -11.50 -0.83
CA SER A 201 5.38 -12.05 -2.17
C SER A 201 4.15 -11.75 -3.04
N CYS A 202 4.23 -12.00 -4.35
CA CYS A 202 3.08 -11.86 -5.25
C CYS A 202 1.89 -12.71 -4.78
N VAL A 203 2.14 -13.94 -4.30
CA VAL A 203 1.10 -14.84 -3.79
C VAL A 203 0.43 -14.27 -2.54
N GLU A 204 1.23 -13.74 -1.62
CA GLU A 204 0.72 -13.16 -0.37
C GLU A 204 -0.07 -11.87 -0.65
N LEU A 205 0.37 -11.04 -1.59
CA LEU A 205 -0.35 -9.87 -2.05
C LEU A 205 -1.70 -10.25 -2.68
N ALA A 206 -1.71 -11.20 -3.60
CA ALA A 206 -2.94 -11.66 -4.27
C ALA A 206 -3.98 -12.17 -3.27
N ARG A 207 -3.55 -12.91 -2.24
CA ARG A 207 -4.44 -13.36 -1.15
C ARG A 207 -4.93 -12.20 -0.29
N THR A 208 -4.02 -11.31 0.10
CA THR A 208 -4.30 -10.20 1.01
C THR A 208 -5.36 -9.26 0.45
N PHE A 209 -5.34 -8.99 -0.85
CA PHE A 209 -6.28 -8.08 -1.51
C PHE A 209 -7.53 -8.76 -2.06
N LEU A 210 -7.69 -10.07 -1.90
CA LEU A 210 -8.82 -10.83 -2.45
C LEU A 210 -10.19 -10.29 -1.99
N PHE A 211 -10.26 -9.76 -0.75
CA PHE A 211 -11.49 -9.17 -0.21
C PHE A 211 -11.99 -7.96 -1.01
N LEU A 212 -11.11 -7.25 -1.73
CA LEU A 212 -11.52 -6.14 -2.61
C LEU A 212 -12.28 -6.65 -3.83
N ALA A 213 -11.90 -7.82 -4.35
CA ALA A 213 -12.64 -8.50 -5.42
C ALA A 213 -13.95 -9.14 -4.90
N ASP A 214 -13.99 -9.54 -3.62
CA ASP A 214 -15.16 -10.15 -2.97
C ASP A 214 -16.02 -9.14 -2.17
N ARG A 215 -16.31 -7.96 -2.75
CA ARG A 215 -17.24 -6.95 -2.19
C ARG A 215 -16.93 -6.54 -0.74
N GLY A 216 -15.65 -6.49 -0.37
CA GLY A 216 -15.18 -6.11 0.96
C GLY A 216 -15.23 -7.22 2.02
N ILE A 217 -15.48 -8.48 1.62
CA ILE A 217 -15.58 -9.63 2.53
C ILE A 217 -14.25 -10.36 2.57
N ALA A 218 -13.62 -10.44 3.74
CA ALA A 218 -12.43 -11.26 3.94
C ALA A 218 -12.83 -12.66 4.37
N ARG A 219 -12.46 -13.70 3.61
CA ARG A 219 -12.84 -15.10 3.90
C ARG A 219 -12.34 -15.63 5.25
N ILE A 220 -11.31 -15.00 5.82
CA ILE A 220 -10.72 -15.37 7.11
C ILE A 220 -11.46 -14.68 8.29
N SER A 221 -12.46 -13.83 8.00
CA SER A 221 -13.26 -13.10 8.97
C SER A 221 -14.73 -13.15 8.57
N THR A 222 -15.60 -13.71 9.41
CA THR A 222 -17.07 -13.61 9.22
C THR A 222 -17.58 -12.16 9.28
N ARG A 223 -16.73 -11.22 9.69
CA ARG A 223 -17.00 -9.77 9.70
C ARG A 223 -16.47 -9.12 8.43
N ARG A 224 -17.35 -8.37 7.76
CA ARG A 224 -17.03 -7.51 6.62
C ARG A 224 -16.00 -6.43 7.01
N LEU A 225 -14.92 -6.29 6.23
CA LEU A 225 -13.84 -5.34 6.51
C LEU A 225 -14.09 -3.94 5.94
N LEU A 226 -14.85 -3.87 4.84
CA LEU A 226 -15.32 -2.60 4.30
C LEU A 226 -16.83 -2.56 4.45
N ARG A 227 -17.35 -1.48 5.04
CA ARG A 227 -18.79 -1.25 5.04
C ARG A 227 -19.23 -1.00 3.60
N PRO A 228 -20.41 -1.47 3.17
CA PRO A 228 -20.95 -1.05 1.88
C PRO A 228 -21.06 0.48 1.90
N SER A 229 -20.46 1.14 0.92
CA SER A 229 -20.65 2.58 0.74
C SER A 229 -22.14 2.84 0.53
N SER A 230 -22.68 3.86 1.20
CA SER A 230 -23.96 4.43 0.77
C SER A 230 -23.85 4.76 -0.73
N PRO A 231 -24.87 4.46 -1.56
CA PRO A 231 -24.81 4.81 -2.97
C PRO A 231 -24.47 6.29 -3.09
N ALA A 232 -23.43 6.58 -3.88
CA ALA A 232 -23.04 7.95 -4.18
C ALA A 232 -24.29 8.68 -4.69
N ARG A 233 -24.70 9.73 -3.98
CA ARG A 233 -25.67 10.70 -4.49
C ARG A 233 -24.95 11.73 -5.35
#